data_AF-A0A178TJW2-F1
#
_entry.id   AF-A0A178TJW2-F1
#
_cell.length_a   1.000
_cell.length_b   1.000
_cell.length_c   1.000
_cell.angle_alpha   90.00
_cell.angle_beta   90.00
_cell.angle_gamma   90.00
#
_symmetry.space_group_name_H-M   'P 1'
#
loop_
_entity.id
_entity.type
_entity.pdbx_description
1 polymer ?
#
loop_
_entity_poly.entity_id
_entity_poly.type
_entity_poly.pdbx_seq_one_letter_code
_entity_poly.pdbx_strand_id
1 'polypeptide(L)' 'MYTKGRPVSLNQLAPGDLLFFKTSKHKGISHVAIYIGKNRMIHATSKGVKVDSIHQSYWKQRFVGAKRL' A
#
# COMPACT_ATOMS: atom_id res chain seq x y z
N MET A 1 -1.10 3.97 -12.92
CA MET A 1 -1.15 2.61 -12.31
C MET A 1 -2.33 2.44 -11.35
N TYR A 2 -2.61 3.35 -10.41
CA TYR A 2 -3.77 3.21 -9.51
C TYR A 2 -5.13 3.06 -10.21
N THR A 3 -5.26 3.64 -11.41
CA THR A 3 -6.47 3.53 -12.25
C THR A 3 -6.61 2.17 -12.96
N LYS A 4 -5.65 1.26 -12.79
CA LYS A 4 -5.66 -0.09 -13.36
C LYS A 4 -5.94 -1.12 -12.25
N GLY A 5 -6.49 -2.26 -12.64
CA GLY A 5 -6.89 -3.33 -11.71
C GLY A 5 -8.21 -3.07 -10.98
N ARG A 6 -8.70 -4.10 -10.29
CA ARG A 6 -9.95 -4.08 -9.51
C ARG A 6 -9.70 -3.50 -8.12
N PRO A 7 -10.58 -2.63 -7.59
CA PRO A 7 -10.51 -2.18 -6.20
C PRO A 7 -10.65 -3.36 -5.23
N VAL A 8 -9.88 -3.35 -4.15
CA VAL A 8 -9.96 -4.34 -3.08
C VAL A 8 -10.18 -3.62 -1.75
N SER A 9 -11.12 -4.10 -0.95
CA SER A 9 -11.33 -3.60 0.41
C SER A 9 -10.30 -4.19 1.38
N LEU A 10 -10.01 -3.48 2.48
CA LEU A 10 -8.99 -3.91 3.46
C LEU A 10 -9.26 -5.31 4.06
N ASN A 11 -10.52 -5.70 4.18
CA ASN A 11 -10.93 -7.03 4.68
C ASN A 11 -10.82 -8.15 3.62
N GLN A 12 -10.53 -7.83 2.36
CA GLN A 12 -10.40 -8.78 1.25
C GLN A 12 -8.97 -8.85 0.68
N LEU A 13 -8.00 -8.26 1.39
CA LEU A 13 -6.61 -8.25 0.97
C LEU A 13 -6.03 -9.67 0.89
N ALA A 14 -5.42 -9.98 -0.24
CA ALA A 14 -4.68 -11.21 -0.50
C ALA A 14 -3.23 -10.88 -0.87
N PRO A 15 -2.26 -11.76 -0.55
CA PRO A 15 -0.87 -11.57 -0.96
C PRO A 15 -0.77 -11.27 -2.47
N GLY A 16 0.01 -10.25 -2.83
CA GLY A 16 0.13 -9.74 -4.20
C GLY A 16 -0.69 -8.48 -4.49
N ASP A 17 -1.68 -8.14 -3.66
CA ASP A 17 -2.43 -6.88 -3.81
C ASP A 17 -1.53 -5.66 -3.64
N LEU A 18 -1.75 -4.65 -4.48
CA LEU A 18 -1.02 -3.39 -4.43
C LEU A 18 -1.73 -2.40 -3.50
N LEU A 19 -1.00 -1.87 -2.53
CA LEU A 19 -1.46 -0.86 -1.59
C LEU A 19 -0.89 0.49 -1.99
N PHE A 20 -1.76 1.50 -2.13
CA PHE A 20 -1.36 2.83 -2.59
C PHE A 20 -1.47 3.86 -1.47
N PHE A 21 -0.47 4.73 -1.38
CA PHE A 21 -0.39 5.74 -0.33
C PHE A 21 -0.03 7.13 -0.87
N LYS A 22 -0.41 8.15 -0.10
CA LYS A 22 0.01 9.53 -0.28
C LYS A 22 0.98 9.93 0.84
N THR A 23 2.27 9.72 0.60
CA THR A 23 3.36 10.04 1.54
C THR A 23 3.97 11.42 1.30
N SER A 24 3.84 11.94 0.08
CA SER A 24 4.32 13.26 -0.32
C SER A 24 3.27 14.37 -0.14
N LYS A 25 3.74 15.60 0.04
CA LYS A 25 2.91 16.82 0.02
C LYS A 25 2.37 17.14 -1.39
N HIS A 26 2.96 16.57 -2.44
CA HIS A 26 2.50 16.75 -3.82
C HIS A 26 1.13 16.07 -4.06
N LYS A 27 0.41 16.54 -5.09
CA LYS A 27 -0.89 15.97 -5.47
C LYS A 27 -0.69 14.56 -6.02
N GLY A 28 -1.59 13.65 -5.63
CA GLY A 28 -1.63 12.27 -6.14
C GLY A 28 -1.01 11.21 -5.22
N ILE A 29 -1.00 9.98 -5.73
CA ILE A 29 -0.39 8.82 -5.08
C ILE A 29 1.12 8.89 -5.28
N SER A 30 1.86 8.71 -4.19
CA SER A 30 3.32 8.89 -4.16
C SER A 30 4.07 7.66 -3.66
N HIS A 31 3.36 6.64 -3.19
CA HIS A 31 3.97 5.40 -2.70
C HIS A 31 3.13 4.18 -3.05
N VAL A 32 3.79 3.05 -3.23
CA VAL A 32 3.16 1.74 -3.42
C VAL A 32 3.86 0.68 -2.56
N ALA A 33 3.07 -0.27 -2.07
CA ALA A 33 3.56 -1.46 -1.38
C ALA A 33 2.83 -2.70 -1.91
N ILE A 34 3.42 -3.87 -1.75
CA ILE A 34 2.79 -5.16 -2.06
C ILE A 34 2.35 -5.78 -0.74
N TYR A 35 1.08 -6.14 -0.63
CA TYR A 35 0.58 -6.88 0.52
C TYR A 35 1.15 -8.30 0.52
N ILE A 36 1.64 -8.77 1.66
CA ILE A 36 2.28 -10.09 1.80
C ILE A 36 1.54 -10.99 2.81
N GLY A 37 0.30 -10.62 3.15
CA GLY A 37 -0.48 -11.33 4.15
C GLY A 37 -0.15 -10.96 5.59
N LYS A 38 -0.95 -11.48 6.53
CA LYS A 38 -0.81 -11.25 7.98
C LYS A 38 -0.72 -9.76 8.35
N ASN A 39 -1.50 -8.91 7.70
CA ASN A 39 -1.51 -7.45 7.91
C ASN A 39 -0.16 -6.78 7.67
N ARG A 40 0.69 -7.35 6.79
CA ARG A 40 2.01 -6.82 6.45
C ARG A 40 2.13 -6.51 4.97
N MET A 41 3.00 -5.58 4.67
CA MET A 41 3.35 -5.19 3.31
C MET A 41 4.87 -5.08 3.14
N ILE A 42 5.34 -5.35 1.93
CA ILE A 42 6.72 -5.11 1.52
C ILE A 42 6.78 -3.91 0.56
N HIS A 43 7.77 -3.04 0.75
CA HIS A 43 7.92 -1.84 -0.06
C HIS A 43 9.36 -1.31 -0.06
N ALA A 44 9.72 -0.54 -1.08
CA ALA A 44 11.00 0.16 -1.15
C ALA A 44 10.90 1.51 -0.43
N THR A 45 11.84 1.81 0.44
CA THR A 45 11.99 3.12 1.11
C THR A 45 13.31 3.77 0.69
N SER A 46 13.54 5.02 1.10
CA SER A 46 14.85 5.67 0.95
C SER A 46 15.99 4.94 1.68
N LYS A 47 15.67 4.02 2.60
CA LYS A 47 16.65 3.20 3.36
C LYS A 47 16.66 1.74 2.93
N GLY A 48 16.16 1.43 1.73
CA GLY A 48 16.06 0.08 1.19
C GLY A 48 14.69 -0.58 1.37
N VAL A 49 14.62 -1.88 1.10
CA VAL A 49 13.40 -2.68 1.15
C VAL A 49 13.05 -3.00 2.60
N LYS A 50 11.78 -2.77 2.97
CA LYS A 50 11.27 -2.99 4.32
C LYS A 50 9.97 -3.78 4.31
N VAL A 51 9.68 -4.39 5.46
CA VAL A 51 8.39 -5.01 5.76
C VAL A 51 7.78 -4.28 6.95
N ASP A 52 6.62 -3.67 6.74
CA ASP A 52 5.89 -2.94 7.78
C ASP A 52 4.47 -3.49 7.94
N SER A 53 3.88 -3.23 9.11
CA SER A 53 2.46 -3.49 9.34
C SER A 53 1.59 -2.43 8.66
N ILE A 54 0.51 -2.86 8.00
CA ILE A 54 -0.45 -1.94 7.37
C ILE A 54 -1.22 -1.12 8.40
N HIS A 55 -1.24 -1.55 9.66
CA HIS A 55 -1.93 -0.88 10.77
C HIS A 55 -1.06 0.17 11.47
N GLN A 56 0.22 0.30 11.11
CA GLN A 56 1.05 1.35 11.67
C GLN A 56 0.44 2.72 11.34
N SER A 57 0.34 3.59 12.35
CA SER A 57 -0.36 4.88 12.25
C SER A 57 0.07 5.71 11.04
N TYR A 58 1.38 5.71 10.75
CA TYR A 58 1.95 6.39 9.58
C TYR A 58 1.32 5.94 8.26
N TRP A 59 1.22 4.62 8.03
CA TRP A 59 0.66 4.02 6.81
C TRP A 59 -0.85 4.15 6.76
N LYS A 60 -1.53 3.93 7.90
CA LYS A 60 -2.98 4.04 8.01
C LYS A 60 -3.48 5.44 7.62
N GLN A 61 -2.81 6.49 8.09
CA GLN A 61 -3.16 7.89 7.75
C GLN A 61 -2.93 8.25 6.29
N ARG A 62 -2.07 7.50 5.58
CA ARG A 62 -1.64 7.80 4.21
C ARG A 62 -2.26 6.87 3.18
N PHE A 63 -3.02 5.87 3.62
CA PHE A 63 -3.63 4.88 2.75
C PHE A 63 -4.70 5.52 1.87
N VAL A 64 -4.60 5.26 0.57
CA VAL A 64 -5.54 5.76 -0.44
C VAL A 64 -6.46 4.64 -0.91
N GLY A 65 -5.94 3.43 -1.10
CA GLY A 65 -6.72 2.30 -1.57
C GLY A 65 -5.84 1.11 -1.96
N ALA A 66 -6.48 -0.03 -2.22
CA ALA A 66 -5.83 -1.23 -2.71
C ALA A 66 -6.36 -1.65 -4.09
N LYS A 67 -5.50 -2.28 -4.90
CA LYS A 67 -5.85 -2.82 -6.23
C LYS A 67 -5.29 -4.23 -6.41
N ARG A 68 -6.06 -5.07 -7.08
CA ARG A 68 -5.63 -6.36 -7.63
C ARG A 68 -5.56 -6.26 -9.13
N LEU A 69 -4.43 -6.68 -9.70
CA LEU A 69 -4.25 -6.80 -11.15
C LEU A 69 -4.90 -8.09 -11.66
#